data_AF-A0A3D1UMY6-F1
#
_entry.id   AF-A0A3D1UMY6-F1
#
_cell.length_a   1.000
_cell.length_b   1.000
_cell.length_c   1.000
_cell.angle_alpha   90.00
_cell.angle_beta   90.00
_cell.angle_gamma   90.00
#
_symmetry.space_group_name_H-M   'P 1'
#
loop_
_entity.id
_entity.type
_entity.pdbx_description
1 polymer ?
#
loop_
_entity_poly.entity_id
_entity_poly.type
_entity_poly.pdbx_seq_one_letter_code
_entity_poly.pdbx_strand_id
1 'polypeptide(L)'
;MTVYETAYRNGRRELALHCLELLKEYPERKRILSHVFWENACCGEDGIPQYLFYSPAGYRKMNVQSFDELHAPAVESVGGFQRLCVTTNWVLDMASFGCFDNWFAALSDKNRKKLRWLRNALPKQGIRILPVDGEEAFRKFEQLYAEQFPKYAAGSAENNGVWTVYQELIRLGRNFSWIMLDENGSPVTANLGYLNGETFNFTHLTRKKGLLDKFSPGFYLTYWIVRQLYAEHPEVRYFFMGPGKYDYKPAFLAKPLPVYRYERDSILNLFGLMRLHHRLAKERKQWNCKTEGYSK
;
A
#
# COMPACT_ATOMS: atom_id res chain seq x y z
N MET A 1 -16.89 6.26 -11.43
CA MET A 1 -15.51 6.27 -10.89
C MET A 1 -15.52 7.19 -9.68
N THR A 2 -15.02 6.76 -8.53
CA THR A 2 -15.00 7.58 -7.32
C THR A 2 -13.93 8.67 -7.41
N VAL A 3 -14.02 9.69 -6.54
CA VAL A 3 -12.99 10.74 -6.44
C VAL A 3 -11.64 10.13 -6.06
N TYR A 4 -11.62 9.11 -5.18
CA TYR A 4 -10.39 8.43 -4.77
C TYR A 4 -9.75 7.63 -5.90
N GLU A 5 -10.54 6.93 -6.71
CA GLU A 5 -10.05 6.22 -7.91
C GLU A 5 -9.41 7.20 -8.91
N THR A 6 -10.01 8.38 -9.07
CA THR A 6 -9.50 9.42 -9.98
C THR A 6 -8.18 10.00 -9.46
N ALA A 7 -8.15 10.39 -8.18
CA ALA A 7 -6.95 10.91 -7.53
C ALA A 7 -5.79 9.90 -7.56
N TYR A 8 -6.08 8.63 -7.30
CA TYR A 8 -5.07 7.57 -7.31
C TYR A 8 -4.36 7.44 -8.67
N ARG A 9 -5.08 7.62 -9.78
CA ARG A 9 -4.57 7.47 -11.15
C ARG A 9 -3.84 8.73 -11.65
N ASN A 10 -4.27 9.90 -11.22
CA ASN A 10 -3.82 11.18 -11.75
C ASN A 10 -2.29 11.33 -11.71
N GLY A 11 -1.64 11.63 -12.84
CA GLY A 11 -0.19 11.87 -12.91
C GLY A 11 0.70 10.64 -12.74
N ARG A 12 0.14 9.49 -12.35
CA ARG A 12 0.92 8.28 -12.03
C ARG A 12 1.48 7.63 -13.28
N ARG A 13 0.71 7.64 -14.36
CA ARG A 13 1.14 7.12 -15.67
C ARG A 13 2.32 7.91 -16.19
N GLU A 14 2.21 9.22 -16.17
CA GLU A 14 3.22 10.15 -16.65
C GLU A 14 4.52 9.94 -15.87
N LEU A 15 4.42 9.80 -14.55
CA LEU A 15 5.56 9.49 -13.70
C LEU A 15 6.16 8.11 -13.99
N ALA A 16 5.34 7.09 -14.19
CA ALA A 16 5.82 5.74 -14.50
C ALA A 16 6.45 5.63 -15.90
N LEU A 17 5.89 6.32 -16.90
CA LEU A 17 6.46 6.42 -18.25
C LEU A 17 7.79 7.15 -18.23
N HIS A 18 7.90 8.23 -17.45
CA HIS A 18 9.16 8.92 -17.22
C HIS A 18 10.22 7.98 -16.64
N CYS A 19 9.87 7.21 -15.62
CA CYS A 19 10.79 6.22 -15.03
C CYS A 19 11.06 5.01 -15.95
N LEU A 20 10.16 4.67 -16.87
CA LEU A 20 10.35 3.57 -17.82
C LEU A 20 11.56 3.83 -18.73
N GLU A 21 11.72 5.07 -19.19
CA GLU A 21 12.84 5.48 -20.04
C GLU A 21 14.19 5.36 -19.33
N LEU A 22 14.23 5.65 -18.03
CA LEU A 22 15.43 5.48 -17.19
C LEU A 22 15.84 4.01 -17.06
N LEU A 23 14.85 3.11 -17.10
CA LEU A 23 15.05 1.68 -16.94
C LEU A 23 15.28 0.94 -18.27
N LYS A 24 15.55 1.64 -19.37
CA LYS A 24 15.70 1.01 -20.71
C LYS A 24 16.70 -0.15 -20.76
N GLU A 25 17.77 -0.07 -19.97
CA GLU A 25 18.83 -1.08 -19.87
C GLU A 25 18.47 -2.25 -18.94
N TYR A 26 17.36 -2.16 -18.20
CA TYR A 26 16.87 -3.22 -17.30
C TYR A 26 15.84 -4.09 -18.05
N PRO A 27 16.13 -5.37 -18.31
CA PRO A 27 15.17 -6.32 -18.90
C PRO A 27 13.86 -6.42 -18.11
N GLU A 28 13.96 -6.34 -16.79
CA GLU A 28 12.90 -6.42 -15.79
C GLU A 28 12.14 -5.09 -15.55
N ARG A 29 12.39 -4.03 -16.31
CA ARG A 29 11.84 -2.67 -16.08
C ARG A 29 10.34 -2.61 -15.80
N LYS A 30 9.54 -3.45 -16.47
CA LYS A 30 8.09 -3.54 -16.22
C LYS A 30 7.76 -4.06 -14.81
N ARG A 31 8.48 -5.08 -14.35
CA ARG A 31 8.35 -5.63 -12.99
C ARG A 31 8.79 -4.61 -11.95
N ILE A 32 9.89 -3.90 -12.19
CA ILE A 32 10.35 -2.79 -11.33
C ILE A 32 9.27 -1.72 -11.18
N LEU A 33 8.74 -1.19 -12.29
CA LEU A 33 7.67 -0.19 -12.27
C LEU A 33 6.40 -0.75 -11.61
N SER A 34 6.11 -2.04 -11.80
CA SER A 34 5.02 -2.71 -11.10
C SER A 34 5.19 -2.63 -9.59
N HIS A 35 6.36 -2.98 -9.05
CA HIS A 35 6.61 -2.91 -7.61
C HIS A 35 6.48 -1.48 -7.03
N VAL A 36 6.86 -0.45 -7.78
CA VAL A 36 6.80 0.94 -7.28
C VAL A 36 5.43 1.57 -7.48
N PHE A 37 4.84 1.41 -8.67
CA PHE A 37 3.66 2.19 -9.08
C PHE A 37 2.36 1.36 -9.12
N TRP A 38 2.44 0.05 -9.39
CA TRP A 38 1.28 -0.74 -9.87
C TRP A 38 0.85 -1.94 -9.01
N GLU A 39 1.70 -2.50 -8.16
CA GLU A 39 1.39 -3.67 -7.30
C GLU A 39 0.16 -3.40 -6.42
N ASN A 40 -0.11 -2.11 -6.19
CA ASN A 40 -1.16 -1.59 -5.33
C ASN A 40 -2.26 -0.85 -6.13
N ALA A 41 -2.26 -0.87 -7.47
CA ALA A 41 -2.97 0.12 -8.28
C ALA A 41 -4.34 -0.25 -8.86
N CYS A 42 -5.23 0.75 -8.92
CA CYS A 42 -6.53 0.71 -9.63
C CYS A 42 -6.42 0.84 -11.15
N CYS A 43 -5.22 1.05 -11.67
CA CYS A 43 -4.86 1.14 -13.08
C CYS A 43 -3.60 0.31 -13.27
N GLY A 44 -3.23 -0.03 -14.49
CA GLY A 44 -1.85 -0.50 -14.71
C GLY A 44 -1.05 0.40 -15.61
N GLU A 45 -0.08 -0.16 -16.32
CA GLU A 45 1.08 0.56 -16.86
C GLU A 45 0.74 1.77 -17.74
N ASP A 46 -0.41 1.74 -18.41
CA ASP A 46 -0.93 2.79 -19.28
C ASP A 46 -1.77 3.85 -18.57
N GLY A 47 -1.87 3.83 -17.24
CA GLY A 47 -2.70 4.74 -16.45
C GLY A 47 -4.20 4.55 -16.63
N ILE A 48 -4.59 3.62 -17.50
CA ILE A 48 -5.99 3.31 -17.76
C ILE A 48 -6.44 2.36 -16.63
N PRO A 49 -7.68 2.48 -16.10
CA PRO A 49 -8.33 1.37 -15.41
C PRO A 49 -8.00 0.07 -16.13
N GLN A 50 -7.25 -0.84 -15.52
CA GLN A 50 -6.77 -1.96 -16.33
C GLN A 50 -7.91 -2.94 -16.59
N TYR A 51 -8.22 -3.06 -17.88
CA TYR A 51 -8.99 -4.11 -18.52
C TYR A 51 -8.06 -5.26 -18.90
N LEU A 52 -7.20 -5.76 -17.99
CA LEU A 52 -6.20 -6.74 -18.40
C LEU A 52 -6.75 -8.16 -18.41
N PHE A 53 -6.88 -8.76 -19.59
CA PHE A 53 -7.02 -10.20 -19.77
C PHE A 53 -5.74 -10.92 -19.33
N TYR A 54 -5.81 -11.72 -18.26
CA TYR A 54 -4.76 -12.67 -17.90
C TYR A 54 -5.27 -14.09 -18.10
N SER A 55 -4.43 -14.94 -18.71
CA SER A 55 -4.78 -16.35 -18.84
C SER A 55 -4.92 -17.01 -17.46
N PRO A 56 -5.85 -17.96 -17.27
CA PRO A 56 -6.10 -18.62 -15.98
C PRO A 56 -4.86 -19.29 -15.35
N ALA A 57 -3.81 -19.56 -16.12
CA ALA A 57 -2.57 -20.17 -15.64
C ALA A 57 -1.73 -19.21 -14.77
N GLY A 58 -1.81 -17.89 -15.00
CA GLY A 58 -1.10 -16.88 -14.20
C GLY A 58 -1.67 -16.66 -12.80
N TYR A 59 -2.96 -16.95 -12.60
CA TYR A 59 -3.66 -16.79 -11.33
C TYR A 59 -3.15 -17.70 -10.20
N ARG A 60 -2.50 -18.84 -10.53
CA ARG A 60 -1.97 -19.76 -9.51
C ARG A 60 -0.70 -19.24 -8.83
N LYS A 61 0.01 -18.29 -9.44
CA LYS A 61 1.32 -17.82 -8.95
C LYS A 61 1.27 -16.47 -8.23
N MET A 62 0.23 -15.67 -8.44
CA MET A 62 0.02 -14.46 -7.65
C MET A 62 -0.87 -14.80 -6.46
N ASN A 63 -0.31 -14.68 -5.25
CA ASN A 63 -1.03 -14.76 -3.99
C ASN A 63 -2.00 -13.57 -3.87
N VAL A 64 -3.05 -13.54 -4.69
CA VAL A 64 -4.21 -12.68 -4.48
C VAL A 64 -4.98 -13.31 -3.33
N GLN A 65 -4.52 -13.03 -2.11
CA GLN A 65 -5.33 -13.23 -0.91
C GLN A 65 -6.58 -12.37 -1.12
N SER A 66 -7.72 -12.99 -1.43
CA SER A 66 -9.00 -12.29 -1.37
C SER A 66 -9.23 -12.00 0.10
N PHE A 67 -9.16 -10.73 0.47
CA PHE A 67 -9.44 -10.33 1.83
C PHE A 67 -10.95 -10.15 2.01
N ASP A 68 -11.42 -10.53 3.20
CA ASP A 68 -12.80 -10.38 3.67
C ASP A 68 -13.33 -8.96 3.47
N GLU A 69 -14.20 -8.78 2.48
CA GLU A 69 -15.10 -7.65 2.36
C GLU A 69 -16.54 -8.15 2.48
N LEU A 70 -17.09 -8.06 3.69
CA LEU A 70 -18.52 -8.29 3.95
C LEU A 70 -19.45 -7.34 3.17
N HIS A 71 -18.91 -6.31 2.50
CA HIS A 71 -19.69 -5.24 1.86
C HIS A 71 -19.25 -4.84 0.45
N ALA A 72 -18.18 -5.40 -0.12
CA ALA A 72 -17.82 -5.06 -1.50
C ALA A 72 -18.52 -5.99 -2.50
N PRO A 73 -19.21 -5.45 -3.51
CA PRO A 73 -19.73 -6.26 -4.59
C PRO A 73 -18.56 -6.87 -5.36
N ALA A 74 -18.49 -8.20 -5.35
CA ALA A 74 -17.43 -8.95 -6.02
C ALA A 74 -17.45 -8.74 -7.54
N VAL A 75 -18.63 -8.50 -8.11
CA VAL A 75 -18.83 -8.21 -9.53
C VAL A 75 -19.88 -7.11 -9.67
N GLU A 76 -19.61 -6.10 -10.49
CA GLU A 76 -20.56 -5.01 -10.80
C GLU A 76 -20.69 -4.82 -12.31
N SER A 77 -21.87 -4.43 -12.79
CA SER A 77 -22.09 -4.05 -14.18
C SER A 77 -22.01 -2.54 -14.34
N VAL A 78 -21.09 -2.06 -15.18
CA VAL A 78 -20.91 -0.63 -15.46
C VAL A 78 -20.75 -0.42 -16.96
N GLY A 79 -21.67 0.32 -17.59
CA GLY A 79 -21.56 0.71 -19.01
C GLY A 79 -21.45 -0.47 -20.00
N GLY A 80 -22.08 -1.61 -19.70
CA GLY A 80 -22.00 -2.82 -20.54
C GLY A 80 -20.82 -3.75 -20.24
N PHE A 81 -19.96 -3.40 -19.28
CA PHE A 81 -18.84 -4.22 -18.81
C PHE A 81 -19.16 -4.86 -17.46
N GLN A 82 -18.55 -6.03 -17.20
CA GLN A 82 -18.47 -6.55 -15.82
C GLN A 82 -17.14 -6.08 -15.21
N ARG A 83 -17.16 -5.60 -13.97
CA ARG A 83 -15.94 -5.32 -13.22
C ARG A 83 -15.83 -6.23 -12.01
N LEU A 84 -14.66 -6.83 -11.82
CA LEU A 84 -14.31 -7.75 -10.76
C LEU A 84 -13.44 -7.01 -9.73
N CYS A 85 -13.83 -7.04 -8.45
CA CYS A 85 -12.93 -6.59 -7.39
C CYS A 85 -11.78 -7.60 -7.26
N VAL A 86 -10.54 -7.14 -7.50
CA VAL A 86 -9.34 -7.99 -7.46
C VAL A 86 -8.53 -7.81 -6.17
N THR A 87 -8.64 -6.65 -5.53
CA THR A 87 -8.02 -6.37 -4.22
C THR A 87 -8.67 -5.14 -3.57
N THR A 88 -8.32 -4.87 -2.32
CA THR A 88 -8.78 -3.69 -1.57
C THR A 88 -7.58 -2.87 -1.16
N ASN A 89 -7.47 -1.67 -1.73
CA ASN A 89 -6.56 -0.64 -1.25
C ASN A 89 -7.23 0.12 -0.08
N TRP A 90 -6.49 0.96 0.61
CA TRP A 90 -6.99 1.73 1.75
C TRP A 90 -6.60 3.19 1.57
N VAL A 91 -7.58 4.08 1.74
CA VAL A 91 -7.37 5.52 1.57
C VAL A 91 -7.75 6.26 2.84
N LEU A 92 -6.83 7.06 3.34
CA LEU A 92 -7.11 8.11 4.31
C LEU A 92 -7.37 9.40 3.55
N ASP A 93 -8.62 9.89 3.62
CA ASP A 93 -9.01 11.20 3.10
C ASP A 93 -8.61 12.28 4.11
N MET A 94 -7.38 12.79 3.97
CA MET A 94 -6.82 13.80 4.85
C MET A 94 -7.56 15.14 4.71
N ALA A 95 -7.97 15.49 3.49
CA ALA A 95 -8.68 16.73 3.21
C ALA A 95 -9.99 16.84 4.00
N SER A 96 -10.69 15.72 4.23
CA SER A 96 -11.93 15.70 5.02
C SER A 96 -11.78 16.17 6.48
N PHE A 97 -10.57 16.14 7.04
CA PHE A 97 -10.29 16.61 8.40
C PHE A 97 -9.78 18.06 8.45
N GLY A 98 -9.29 18.60 7.34
CA GLY A 98 -8.75 19.95 7.22
C GLY A 98 -7.37 20.17 7.87
N CYS A 99 -7.09 19.59 9.03
CA CYS A 99 -5.79 19.68 9.69
C CYS A 99 -5.45 18.45 10.55
N PHE A 100 -4.18 18.36 10.96
CA PHE A 100 -3.68 17.27 11.80
C PHE A 100 -4.44 17.11 13.12
N ASP A 101 -4.75 18.21 13.81
CA ASP A 101 -5.39 18.16 15.12
C ASP A 101 -6.81 17.60 15.04
N ASN A 102 -7.57 17.98 14.01
CA ASN A 102 -8.90 17.43 13.74
C ASN A 102 -8.84 15.93 13.42
N TRP A 103 -7.90 15.51 12.57
CA TRP A 103 -7.70 14.09 12.27
C TRP A 103 -7.30 13.31 13.52
N PHE A 104 -6.35 13.84 14.30
CA PHE A 104 -5.87 13.18 15.50
C PHE A 104 -6.99 13.07 16.56
N ALA A 105 -7.84 14.09 16.70
CA ALA A 105 -9.00 14.08 17.58
C ALA A 105 -10.04 13.03 17.18
N ALA A 106 -10.22 12.78 15.88
CA ALA A 106 -11.16 11.79 15.36
C ALA A 106 -10.73 10.32 15.59
N LEU A 107 -9.44 10.05 15.84
CA LEU A 107 -8.97 8.70 16.18
C LEU A 107 -9.60 8.22 17.49
N SER A 108 -9.74 6.90 17.71
CA SER A 108 -10.24 6.38 18.99
C SER A 108 -9.38 6.79 20.19
N ASP A 109 -9.98 6.94 21.37
CA ASP A 109 -9.29 7.24 22.63
C ASP A 109 -8.09 6.32 22.89
N LYS A 110 -8.27 5.02 22.61
CA LYS A 110 -7.22 4.00 22.71
C LYS A 110 -6.03 4.33 21.81
N ASN A 111 -6.29 4.67 20.54
CA ASN A 111 -5.24 5.02 19.59
C ASN A 111 -4.56 6.34 19.95
N ARG A 112 -5.32 7.38 20.34
CA ARG A 112 -4.74 8.67 20.77
C ARG A 112 -3.82 8.49 21.97
N LYS A 113 -4.23 7.74 22.99
CA LYS A 113 -3.40 7.41 24.17
C LYS A 113 -2.13 6.65 23.75
N LYS A 114 -2.26 5.61 22.93
CA LYS A 114 -1.12 4.82 22.42
C LYS A 114 -0.12 5.71 21.65
N LEU A 115 -0.59 6.51 20.72
CA LEU A 115 0.26 7.37 19.88
C LEU A 115 0.97 8.46 20.69
N ARG A 116 0.29 9.08 21.67
CA ARG A 116 0.91 10.02 22.61
C ARG A 116 2.01 9.35 23.44
N TRP A 117 1.74 8.15 23.96
CA TRP A 117 2.73 7.39 24.71
C TRP A 117 3.95 7.05 23.83
N LEU A 118 3.74 6.53 22.62
CA LEU A 118 4.81 6.19 21.68
C LEU A 118 5.67 7.41 21.32
N ARG A 119 5.03 8.56 21.06
CA ARG A 119 5.72 9.82 20.74
C ARG A 119 6.69 10.26 21.84
N ASN A 120 6.34 10.01 23.10
CA ASN A 120 7.16 10.38 24.25
C ASN A 120 8.16 9.28 24.63
N ALA A 121 7.85 8.00 24.36
CA ALA A 121 8.67 6.87 24.76
C ALA A 121 9.79 6.56 23.78
N LEU A 122 9.54 6.63 22.47
CA LEU A 122 10.53 6.26 21.44
C LEU A 122 11.81 7.12 21.51
N PRO A 123 11.75 8.46 21.63
CA PRO A 123 12.97 9.26 21.78
C PRO A 123 13.80 8.90 23.02
N LYS A 124 13.15 8.49 24.11
CA LYS A 124 13.83 8.01 25.33
C LYS A 124 14.51 6.65 25.17
N GLN A 125 14.27 5.96 24.06
CA GLN A 125 14.95 4.72 23.67
C GLN A 125 16.01 4.99 22.58
N GLY A 126 16.39 6.26 22.37
CA GLY A 126 17.36 6.66 21.35
C GLY A 126 16.86 6.49 19.90
N ILE A 127 15.54 6.29 19.71
CA ILE A 127 14.95 6.08 18.38
C ILE A 127 14.98 7.37 17.58
N ARG A 128 15.47 7.26 16.35
CA ARG A 128 15.51 8.34 15.36
C ARG A 128 14.69 7.96 14.14
N ILE A 129 14.01 8.93 13.53
CA ILE A 129 13.33 8.76 12.24
C ILE A 129 13.99 9.70 11.25
N LEU A 130 14.50 9.16 10.15
CA LEU A 130 15.28 9.86 9.13
C LEU A 130 14.69 9.60 7.75
N PRO A 131 14.85 10.53 6.79
CA PRO A 131 14.43 10.27 5.41
C PRO A 131 15.26 9.14 4.79
N VAL A 132 14.67 8.46 3.81
CA VAL A 132 15.37 7.55 2.90
C VAL A 132 15.63 8.29 1.60
N ASP A 133 16.67 9.13 1.60
CA ASP A 133 17.01 10.08 0.54
C ASP A 133 18.40 9.83 -0.09
N GLY A 134 19.06 8.74 0.31
CA GLY A 134 20.37 8.36 -0.18
C GLY A 134 20.57 6.85 -0.18
N GLU A 135 21.62 6.42 -0.87
CA GLU A 135 21.90 5.01 -1.12
C GLU A 135 22.10 4.22 0.18
N GLU A 136 22.78 4.81 1.18
CA GLU A 136 23.00 4.14 2.47
C GLU A 136 21.68 3.83 3.19
N ALA A 137 20.76 4.81 3.24
CA ALA A 137 19.45 4.63 3.86
C ALA A 137 18.59 3.64 3.08
N PHE A 138 18.67 3.66 1.75
CA PHE A 138 17.95 2.72 0.90
C PHE A 138 18.45 1.27 1.10
N ARG A 139 19.77 1.06 1.15
CA ARG A 139 20.36 -0.26 1.44
C ARG A 139 19.93 -0.79 2.81
N LYS A 140 19.81 0.07 3.83
CA LYS A 140 19.25 -0.31 5.13
C LYS A 140 17.78 -0.76 5.02
N PHE A 141 16.97 -0.08 4.21
CA PHE A 141 15.62 -0.53 3.88
C PHE A 141 15.64 -1.91 3.20
N GLU A 142 16.49 -2.12 2.19
CA GLU A 142 16.56 -3.37 1.44
C GLU A 142 16.94 -4.55 2.32
N GLN A 143 17.93 -4.38 3.20
CA GLN A 143 18.32 -5.38 4.19
C GLN A 143 17.13 -5.76 5.08
N LEU A 144 16.42 -4.76 5.61
CA LEU A 144 15.25 -4.96 6.45
C LEU A 144 14.11 -5.67 5.71
N TYR A 145 13.87 -5.27 4.46
CA TYR A 145 12.85 -5.86 3.59
C TYR A 145 13.17 -7.32 3.28
N ALA A 146 14.43 -7.63 2.95
CA ALA A 146 14.89 -8.98 2.67
C ALA A 146 14.80 -9.89 3.90
N GLU A 147 15.13 -9.40 5.09
CA GLU A 147 14.97 -10.15 6.35
C GLU A 147 13.51 -10.50 6.63
N GLN A 148 12.59 -9.55 6.41
CA GLN A 148 11.17 -9.78 6.65
C GLN A 148 10.52 -10.66 5.57
N PHE A 149 10.95 -10.50 4.33
CA PHE A 149 10.37 -11.09 3.13
C PHE A 149 11.42 -11.83 2.28
N PRO A 150 12.08 -12.88 2.82
CA PRO A 150 13.23 -13.53 2.17
C PRO A 150 12.90 -14.16 0.81
N LYS A 151 11.64 -14.54 0.59
CA LYS A 151 11.17 -15.07 -0.70
C LYS A 151 11.06 -14.01 -1.80
N TYR A 152 11.00 -12.75 -1.42
CA TYR A 152 10.85 -11.59 -2.31
C TYR A 152 12.15 -10.80 -2.48
N ALA A 153 13.19 -11.16 -1.72
CA ALA A 153 14.54 -10.60 -1.83
C ALA A 153 15.30 -11.05 -3.10
N ALA A 154 14.68 -11.88 -3.95
CA ALA A 154 15.34 -12.56 -5.05
C ALA A 154 15.45 -11.67 -6.31
N GLY A 155 16.60 -11.02 -6.45
CA GLY A 155 17.15 -10.46 -7.69
C GLY A 155 17.88 -9.13 -7.49
N SER A 156 19.22 -9.14 -7.46
CA SER A 156 20.03 -7.91 -7.29
C SER A 156 19.77 -6.84 -8.37
N ALA A 157 19.44 -7.27 -9.59
CA ALA A 157 19.19 -6.37 -10.71
C ALA A 157 17.85 -5.60 -10.57
N GLU A 158 16.81 -6.25 -10.05
CA GLU A 158 15.54 -5.60 -9.76
C GLU A 158 15.61 -4.62 -8.60
N ASN A 159 16.35 -4.97 -7.55
CA ASN A 159 16.63 -4.09 -6.43
C ASN A 159 17.35 -2.81 -6.88
N ASN A 160 18.36 -2.94 -7.73
CA ASN A 160 19.05 -1.80 -8.35
C ASN A 160 18.10 -0.96 -9.22
N GLY A 161 17.17 -1.61 -9.93
CA GLY A 161 16.14 -0.93 -10.70
C GLY A 161 15.15 -0.16 -9.82
N VAL A 162 14.69 -0.75 -8.71
CA VAL A 162 13.84 -0.05 -7.74
C VAL A 162 14.58 1.14 -7.15
N TRP A 163 15.86 0.97 -6.77
CA TRP A 163 16.69 2.09 -6.33
C TRP A 163 16.78 3.20 -7.38
N THR A 164 16.99 2.85 -8.65
CA THR A 164 17.02 3.81 -9.77
C THR A 164 15.73 4.65 -9.83
N VAL A 165 14.57 4.01 -9.62
CA VAL A 165 13.29 4.73 -9.55
C VAL A 165 13.24 5.67 -8.34
N TYR A 166 13.71 5.25 -7.16
CA TYR A 166 13.72 6.11 -5.97
C TYR A 166 14.73 7.26 -6.08
N GLN A 167 15.89 7.07 -6.71
CA GLN A 167 16.82 8.15 -7.05
C GLN A 167 16.13 9.20 -7.91
N GLU A 168 15.35 8.78 -8.89
CA GLU A 168 14.61 9.71 -9.73
C GLU A 168 13.51 10.42 -8.94
N LEU A 169 12.79 9.73 -8.06
CA LEU A 169 11.81 10.35 -7.18
C LEU A 169 12.46 11.36 -6.23
N ILE A 170 13.67 11.11 -5.73
CA ILE A 170 14.45 12.07 -4.94
C ILE A 170 14.79 13.29 -5.81
N ARG A 171 15.31 13.08 -7.02
CA ARG A 171 15.66 14.16 -7.97
C ARG A 171 14.47 15.05 -8.30
N LEU A 172 13.29 14.46 -8.44
CA LEU A 172 12.04 15.16 -8.74
C LEU A 172 11.39 15.81 -7.50
N GLY A 173 11.95 15.64 -6.30
CA GLY A 173 11.34 16.12 -5.06
C GLY A 173 10.04 15.40 -4.70
N ARG A 174 9.86 14.16 -5.18
CA ARG A 174 8.66 13.33 -4.99
C ARG A 174 8.85 12.18 -4.02
N ASN A 175 10.08 11.88 -3.60
CA ASN A 175 10.32 10.85 -2.60
C ASN A 175 9.80 11.28 -1.22
N PHE A 176 9.05 10.40 -0.55
CA PHE A 176 8.56 10.63 0.80
C PHE A 176 8.65 9.32 1.61
N SER A 177 9.89 8.87 1.75
CA SER A 177 10.27 7.60 2.35
C SER A 177 11.04 7.84 3.66
N TRP A 178 10.80 7.01 4.67
CA TRP A 178 11.31 7.22 6.02
C TRP A 178 11.77 5.92 6.67
N ILE A 179 12.83 6.01 7.47
CA ILE A 179 13.40 4.91 8.22
C ILE A 179 13.53 5.25 9.69
N MET A 180 13.11 4.32 10.54
CA MET A 180 13.28 4.38 11.99
C MET A 180 14.51 3.56 12.36
N LEU A 181 15.45 4.21 13.05
CA LEU A 181 16.70 3.63 13.54
C LEU A 181 16.70 3.60 15.07
N ASP A 182 17.31 2.57 15.65
CA ASP A 182 17.60 2.53 17.08
C ASP A 182 18.81 3.39 17.46
N GLU A 183 19.15 3.37 18.75
CA GLU A 183 20.29 4.11 19.32
C GLU A 183 21.63 3.74 18.67
N ASN A 184 21.75 2.50 18.18
CA ASN A 184 22.93 1.98 17.50
C ASN A 184 22.91 2.24 15.98
N GLY A 185 21.89 2.92 15.47
CA GLY A 185 21.72 3.18 14.04
C GLY A 185 21.24 1.97 13.24
N SER A 186 20.76 0.91 13.91
CA SER A 186 20.20 -0.27 13.24
C SER A 186 18.76 -0.03 12.80
N PRO A 187 18.34 -0.53 11.62
CA PRO A 187 16.99 -0.30 11.11
C PRO A 187 15.94 -1.11 11.89
N VAL A 188 14.90 -0.42 12.36
CA VAL A 188 13.77 -0.98 13.12
C VAL A 188 12.56 -1.16 12.23
N THR A 189 12.19 -0.11 11.49
CA THR A 189 11.09 -0.11 10.52
C THR A 189 11.38 0.93 9.45
N ALA A 190 10.90 0.70 8.24
CA ALA A 190 11.07 1.64 7.15
C ALA A 190 9.85 1.59 6.24
N ASN A 191 9.54 2.72 5.62
CA ASN A 191 8.62 2.78 4.51
C ASN A 191 9.34 3.27 3.26
N LEU A 192 8.83 2.83 2.12
CA LEU A 192 9.00 3.55 0.88
C LEU A 192 7.67 4.16 0.45
N GLY A 193 7.74 5.34 -0.16
CA GLY A 193 6.56 6.04 -0.65
C GLY A 193 6.91 7.28 -1.46
N TYR A 194 5.93 7.79 -2.19
CA TYR A 194 6.11 8.96 -3.05
C TYR A 194 4.87 9.84 -3.13
N LEU A 195 5.11 11.11 -3.42
CA LEU A 195 4.12 12.13 -3.68
C LEU A 195 3.79 12.18 -5.17
N ASN A 196 2.52 12.37 -5.49
CA ASN A 196 2.07 12.54 -6.86
C ASN A 196 0.79 13.38 -6.90
N GLY A 197 0.94 14.66 -7.23
CA GLY A 197 -0.14 15.64 -7.12
C GLY A 197 -0.66 15.72 -5.69
N GLU A 198 -1.98 15.62 -5.52
CA GLU A 198 -2.65 15.68 -4.21
C GLU A 198 -2.60 14.34 -3.43
N THR A 199 -1.67 13.44 -3.77
CA THR A 199 -1.65 12.07 -3.23
C THR A 199 -0.29 11.68 -2.67
N PHE A 200 -0.32 10.96 -1.54
CA PHE A 200 0.81 10.18 -1.07
C PHE A 200 0.54 8.69 -1.28
N ASN A 201 1.52 8.01 -1.87
CA ASN A 201 1.43 6.60 -2.25
C ASN A 201 2.41 5.77 -1.43
N PHE A 202 1.86 4.95 -0.55
CA PHE A 202 2.61 4.09 0.33
C PHE A 202 2.84 2.74 -0.33
N THR A 203 4.10 2.46 -0.67
CA THR A 203 4.45 1.32 -1.51
C THR A 203 4.89 0.14 -0.67
N HIS A 204 5.81 0.37 0.27
CA HIS A 204 6.40 -0.67 1.11
C HIS A 204 6.39 -0.23 2.56
N LEU A 205 6.13 -1.19 3.45
CA LEU A 205 6.35 -1.05 4.89
C LEU A 205 7.01 -2.31 5.39
N THR A 206 8.19 -2.14 5.97
CA THR A 206 8.96 -3.24 6.54
C THR A 206 9.37 -2.95 7.98
N ARG A 207 9.65 -4.00 8.74
CA ARG A 207 10.07 -3.96 10.13
C ARG A 207 10.93 -5.16 10.48
N LYS A 208 11.82 -4.96 11.44
CA LYS A 208 12.56 -6.03 12.08
C LYS A 208 11.62 -6.77 13.03
N LYS A 209 11.55 -8.09 12.92
CA LYS A 209 10.75 -8.92 13.85
C LYS A 209 11.43 -8.98 15.22
N GLY A 210 10.66 -8.94 16.30
CA GLY A 210 11.18 -9.04 17.67
C GLY A 210 11.81 -7.75 18.22
N LEU A 211 12.32 -6.87 17.36
CA LEU A 211 12.88 -5.58 17.80
C LEU A 211 11.74 -4.57 18.06
N LEU A 212 11.64 -4.13 19.31
CA LEU A 212 10.70 -3.07 19.73
C LEU A 212 9.23 -3.37 19.40
N ASP A 213 8.83 -4.65 19.31
CA ASP A 213 7.46 -5.07 18.97
C ASP A 213 6.41 -4.45 19.92
N LYS A 214 6.75 -4.27 21.20
CA LYS A 214 5.91 -3.58 22.19
C LYS A 214 5.55 -2.14 21.78
N PHE A 215 6.38 -1.51 20.95
CA PHE A 215 6.18 -0.15 20.44
C PHE A 215 5.44 -0.11 19.10
N SER A 216 5.14 -1.27 18.47
CA SER A 216 4.45 -1.33 17.18
C SER A 216 5.08 -0.38 16.14
N PRO A 217 6.36 -0.55 15.77
CA PRO A 217 7.14 0.47 15.08
C PRO A 217 6.52 0.91 13.74
N GLY A 218 6.01 -0.02 12.92
CA GLY A 218 5.32 0.32 11.67
C GLY A 218 4.02 1.11 11.86
N PHE A 219 3.28 0.87 12.96
CA PHE A 219 2.11 1.67 13.32
C PHE A 219 2.54 3.10 13.67
N TYR A 220 3.58 3.27 14.47
CA TYR A 220 4.07 4.60 14.80
C TYR A 220 4.66 5.34 13.59
N LEU A 221 5.42 4.65 12.73
CA LEU A 221 5.96 5.25 11.51
C LEU A 221 4.83 5.76 10.61
N THR A 222 3.75 4.98 10.47
CA THR A 222 2.55 5.42 9.73
C THR A 222 1.94 6.69 10.32
N TYR A 223 1.76 6.76 11.64
CA TYR A 223 1.30 7.98 12.32
C TYR A 223 2.23 9.17 12.06
N TRP A 224 3.53 8.94 12.15
CA TRP A 224 4.54 9.97 11.96
C TRP A 224 4.50 10.52 10.52
N ILE A 225 4.29 9.65 9.51
CA ILE A 225 4.11 10.04 8.11
C ILE A 225 2.86 10.91 7.94
N VAL A 226 1.72 10.53 8.52
CA VAL A 226 0.51 11.37 8.47
C VAL A 226 0.78 12.75 9.05
N ARG A 227 1.49 12.82 10.18
CA ARG A 227 1.87 14.08 10.82
C ARG A 227 2.74 14.94 9.89
N GLN A 228 3.73 14.35 9.23
CA GLN A 228 4.58 15.11 8.31
C GLN A 228 3.87 15.54 7.04
N LEU A 229 2.99 14.72 6.49
CA LEU A 229 2.19 15.12 5.33
C LEU A 229 1.36 16.38 5.66
N TYR A 230 0.71 16.45 6.83
CA TYR A 230 0.00 17.67 7.23
C TYR A 230 0.93 18.89 7.46
N ALA A 231 2.17 18.67 7.90
CA ALA A 231 3.08 19.74 8.27
C ALA A 231 3.88 20.29 7.08
N GLU A 232 4.29 19.40 6.17
CA GLU A 232 5.24 19.68 5.09
C GLU A 232 4.57 19.68 3.71
N HIS A 233 3.42 19.00 3.56
CA HIS A 233 2.73 18.80 2.28
C HIS A 233 1.21 19.04 2.38
N PRO A 234 0.77 20.28 2.72
CA PRO A 234 -0.66 20.59 2.89
C PRO A 234 -1.49 20.40 1.60
N GLU A 235 -0.85 20.32 0.43
CA GLU A 235 -1.47 19.97 -0.85
C GLU A 235 -1.92 18.51 -0.94
N VAL A 236 -1.39 17.62 -0.08
CA VAL A 236 -1.76 16.21 -0.08
C VAL A 236 -3.13 16.03 0.57
N ARG A 237 -4.07 15.52 -0.23
CA ARG A 237 -5.45 15.27 0.17
C ARG A 237 -5.70 13.81 0.51
N TYR A 238 -4.97 12.90 -0.12
CA TYR A 238 -5.21 11.46 -0.02
C TYR A 238 -3.94 10.69 0.29
N PHE A 239 -3.95 9.92 1.38
CA PHE A 239 -2.92 8.94 1.69
C PHE A 239 -3.44 7.56 1.32
N PHE A 240 -2.86 6.98 0.27
CA PHE A 240 -3.09 5.60 -0.14
C PHE A 240 -2.14 4.65 0.59
N MET A 241 -2.69 3.89 1.54
CA MET A 241 -1.94 3.02 2.47
C MET A 241 -1.59 1.64 1.90
N GLY A 242 -1.85 1.42 0.61
CA GLY A 242 -1.63 0.16 -0.08
C GLY A 242 -2.67 -0.92 0.27
N PRO A 243 -2.61 -2.08 -0.40
CA PRO A 243 -3.55 -3.17 -0.27
C PRO A 243 -3.29 -4.04 0.96
N GLY A 244 -4.24 -4.92 1.25
CA GLY A 244 -4.16 -5.89 2.34
C GLY A 244 -4.86 -5.42 3.60
N LYS A 245 -5.59 -6.35 4.24
CA LYS A 245 -6.31 -6.12 5.49
C LYS A 245 -5.35 -6.22 6.67
N TYR A 246 -4.51 -5.21 6.82
CA TYR A 246 -3.74 -5.05 8.05
C TYR A 246 -4.60 -4.30 9.06
N ASP A 247 -4.73 -4.86 10.27
CA ASP A 247 -5.58 -4.34 11.35
C ASP A 247 -5.30 -2.88 11.73
N TYR A 248 -4.15 -2.35 11.34
CA TYR A 248 -3.75 -1.00 11.66
C TYR A 248 -4.36 0.09 10.77
N LYS A 249 -4.79 -0.22 9.54
CA LYS A 249 -5.28 0.82 8.60
C LYS A 249 -6.61 1.44 9.05
N PRO A 250 -7.62 0.67 9.51
CA PRO A 250 -8.82 1.24 10.12
C PRO A 250 -8.53 2.08 11.37
N ALA A 251 -7.47 1.75 12.11
CA ALA A 251 -7.06 2.52 13.29
C ALA A 251 -6.64 3.96 12.98
N PHE A 252 -6.33 4.25 11.70
CA PHE A 252 -6.05 5.58 11.16
C PHE A 252 -7.23 6.21 10.40
N LEU A 253 -8.43 5.65 10.52
CA LEU A 253 -9.65 6.09 9.82
C LEU A 253 -9.59 5.94 8.29
N ALA A 254 -8.67 5.11 7.78
CA ALA A 254 -8.63 4.79 6.37
C ALA A 254 -9.87 3.97 6.00
N LYS A 255 -10.43 4.30 4.83
CA LYS A 255 -11.59 3.62 4.25
C LYS A 255 -11.10 2.61 3.19
N PRO A 256 -11.77 1.47 3.05
CA PRO A 256 -11.48 0.55 1.96
C PRO A 256 -11.77 1.25 0.62
N LEU A 257 -10.85 1.07 -0.32
CA LEU A 257 -10.96 1.46 -1.71
C LEU A 257 -10.88 0.18 -2.56
N PRO A 258 -12.02 -0.37 -2.99
CA PRO A 258 -12.03 -1.54 -3.85
C PRO A 258 -11.28 -1.25 -5.16
N VAL A 259 -10.47 -2.22 -5.57
CA VAL A 259 -9.66 -2.15 -6.79
C VAL A 259 -10.29 -3.08 -7.80
N TYR A 260 -10.83 -2.50 -8.88
CA TYR A 260 -11.55 -3.24 -9.89
C TYR A 260 -10.74 -3.48 -11.15
N ARG A 261 -10.87 -4.69 -11.68
CA ARG A 261 -10.50 -5.08 -13.03
C ARG A 261 -11.76 -5.13 -13.89
N TYR A 262 -11.73 -4.52 -15.08
CA TYR A 262 -12.88 -4.49 -15.98
C TYR A 262 -12.75 -5.57 -17.07
N GLU A 263 -13.85 -6.26 -17.38
CA GLU A 263 -13.93 -7.37 -18.34
C GLU A 263 -14.89 -7.01 -19.48
N ARG A 264 -14.42 -7.17 -20.72
CA ARG A 264 -15.19 -6.89 -21.94
C ARG A 264 -15.95 -8.12 -22.47
N ASP A 265 -15.43 -9.33 -22.25
CA ASP A 265 -16.02 -10.60 -22.70
C ASP A 265 -16.19 -11.59 -21.53
N SER A 266 -17.36 -11.52 -20.87
CA SER A 266 -17.66 -12.26 -19.63
C SER A 266 -17.68 -13.79 -19.78
N ILE A 267 -17.87 -14.32 -20.99
CA ILE A 267 -18.02 -15.76 -21.25
C ILE A 267 -16.70 -16.53 -21.06
N LEU A 268 -15.55 -15.99 -21.49
CA LEU A 268 -14.25 -16.66 -21.40
C LEU A 268 -13.76 -16.79 -19.94
N ASN A 269 -14.24 -15.93 -19.04
CA ASN A 269 -13.87 -15.91 -17.63
C ASN A 269 -15.00 -16.35 -16.67
N LEU A 270 -16.17 -16.75 -17.19
CA LEU A 270 -17.34 -17.17 -16.41
C LEU A 270 -16.99 -18.27 -15.41
N PHE A 271 -16.21 -19.27 -15.81
CA PHE A 271 -15.79 -20.35 -14.91
C PHE A 271 -14.80 -19.88 -13.82
N GLY A 272 -13.94 -18.90 -14.12
CA GLY A 272 -13.04 -18.29 -13.13
C GLY A 272 -13.82 -17.46 -12.11
N LEU A 273 -14.78 -16.67 -12.60
CA LEU A 273 -15.70 -15.87 -11.78
C LEU A 273 -16.62 -16.74 -10.93
N MET A 274 -17.17 -17.83 -11.48
CA MET A 274 -17.98 -18.80 -10.73
C MET A 274 -17.17 -19.53 -9.66
N ARG A 275 -15.90 -19.92 -9.95
CA ARG A 275 -15.01 -20.52 -8.95
C ARG A 275 -14.66 -19.56 -7.82
N LEU A 276 -14.38 -18.30 -8.15
CA LEU A 276 -14.10 -17.27 -7.16
C LEU A 276 -15.35 -16.98 -6.31
N HIS A 277 -16.51 -16.82 -6.95
CA HIS A 277 -17.79 -16.65 -6.27
C HIS A 277 -18.11 -17.84 -5.36
N HIS A 278 -17.90 -19.08 -5.83
CA HIS A 278 -18.12 -20.28 -5.04
C HIS A 278 -17.13 -20.40 -3.87
N ARG A 279 -15.85 -20.05 -4.07
CA ARG A 279 -14.85 -19.98 -3.01
C ARG A 279 -15.26 -18.97 -1.94
N LEU A 280 -15.58 -17.75 -2.35
CA LEU A 280 -16.03 -16.67 -1.45
C LEU A 280 -17.33 -17.02 -0.73
N ALA A 281 -18.28 -17.69 -1.40
CA ALA A 281 -19.51 -18.17 -0.78
C ALA A 281 -19.26 -19.28 0.25
N LYS A 282 -18.28 -20.17 0.00
CA LYS A 282 -17.87 -21.23 0.93
C LYS A 282 -17.16 -20.64 2.16
N GLU A 283 -16.29 -19.65 1.96
CA GLU A 283 -15.64 -18.89 3.03
C GLU A 283 -16.68 -18.18 3.92
N ARG A 284 -17.70 -17.54 3.31
CA ARG A 284 -18.83 -16.93 4.04
C ARG A 284 -19.63 -17.94 4.88
N LYS A 285 -19.98 -19.11 4.31
CA LYS A 285 -20.71 -20.16 5.05
C LYS A 285 -19.91 -20.70 6.24
N GLN A 286 -18.61 -20.97 6.06
CA GLN A 286 -17.74 -21.45 7.14
C GLN A 286 -17.59 -20.43 8.27
N TRP A 287 -17.66 -19.14 7.96
CA TRP A 287 -17.59 -18.06 8.95
C TRP A 287 -18.89 -17.91 9.75
N ASN A 288 -20.06 -17.98 9.10
CA ASN A 288 -21.36 -17.93 9.79
C ASN A 288 -21.51 -19.12 10.75
N CYS A 289 -21.09 -20.32 10.35
CA CYS A 289 -21.09 -21.48 11.25
C CYS A 289 -20.10 -21.33 12.44
N LYS A 290 -19.01 -20.57 12.28
CA LYS A 290 -18.08 -20.29 13.39
C LYS A 290 -18.62 -19.22 14.34
N THR A 291 -19.33 -18.21 13.84
CA THR A 291 -19.86 -17.12 14.65
C THR A 291 -21.14 -17.51 15.40
N GLU A 292 -21.97 -18.42 14.85
CA GLU A 292 -23.09 -19.02 15.59
C GLU A 292 -22.64 -19.95 16.73
N GLY A 293 -21.43 -20.53 16.64
CA GLY A 293 -20.85 -21.38 17.69
C GLY A 293 -20.30 -20.62 18.92
N TYR A 294 -20.11 -19.31 18.83
CA TYR A 294 -19.71 -18.45 19.95
C TYR A 294 -20.89 -17.66 20.56
N SER A 295 -22.12 -17.97 20.14
CA SER A 295 -23.36 -17.34 20.60
C SER A 295 -24.17 -18.23 21.56
N LYS A 296 -23.49 -19.06 22.36
CA LYS A 296 -24.07 -19.74 23.52
C LYS A 296 -23.15 -19.61 24.73
#